data_AF-A0A2E8R1Q7-F1
#
_entry.id   AF-A0A2E8R1Q7-F1
#
_cell.length_a   1.000
_cell.length_b   1.000
_cell.length_c   1.000
_cell.angle_alpha   90.00
_cell.angle_beta   90.00
_cell.angle_gamma   90.00
#
_symmetry.space_group_name_H-M   'P 1'
#
loop_
_entity.id
_entity.type
_entity.pdbx_description
1 polymer ?
#
loop_
_entity_poly.entity_id
_entity_poly.type
_entity_poly.pdbx_seq_one_letter_code
_entity_poly.pdbx_strand_id
1 'polypeptide(L)'
;MPLVRCPITATIARPGETGEVVIMPLRNWAMPLLRYAIGDFAEVGECSCGHGLPALRRIMGRTRSMVRLPNGDEFYASFQDLLTGFDMIRQFQVVRREAEALEMKLVAPRELAAEEAARLPEVQRERFRHPFAVSFSYVDDIARSEGGKFEDYRDETDSA
;
A
#
# COMPACT_ATOMS: atom_id res chain seq x y z
N MET A 1 -16.77 13.78 -11.49
CA MET A 1 -15.76 14.24 -10.51
C MET A 1 -15.61 13.15 -9.46
N PRO A 2 -14.39 12.70 -9.12
CA PRO A 2 -14.21 11.71 -8.06
C PRO A 2 -14.58 12.34 -6.70
N LEU A 3 -15.19 11.54 -5.83
CA LEU A 3 -15.45 11.87 -4.43
C LEU A 3 -14.70 10.86 -3.57
N VAL A 4 -14.13 11.31 -2.46
CA VAL A 4 -13.56 10.40 -1.46
C VAL A 4 -14.63 10.16 -0.40
N ARG A 5 -15.01 8.90 -0.18
CA ARG A 5 -15.99 8.45 0.79
C ARG A 5 -15.28 8.04 2.08
N CYS A 6 -15.64 8.63 3.20
CA CYS A 6 -15.17 8.22 4.52
C CYS A 6 -15.61 6.77 4.80
N PRO A 7 -14.68 5.86 5.17
CA PRO A 7 -15.00 4.45 5.42
C PRO A 7 -15.81 4.24 6.70
N ILE A 8 -15.76 5.19 7.64
CA ILE A 8 -16.44 5.11 8.94
C ILE A 8 -17.90 5.56 8.83
N THR A 9 -18.13 6.70 8.17
CA THR A 9 -19.45 7.36 8.13
C THR A 9 -20.19 7.17 6.80
N ALA A 10 -19.52 6.62 5.78
CA ALA A 10 -20.02 6.55 4.39
C ALA A 10 -20.38 7.92 3.76
N THR A 11 -19.96 9.04 4.36
CA THR A 11 -20.15 10.40 3.86
C THR A 11 -18.94 10.88 3.05
N ILE A 12 -19.00 12.08 2.47
CA ILE A 12 -17.85 12.71 1.81
C ILE A 12 -16.79 13.03 2.86
N ALA A 13 -15.54 12.62 2.59
CA ALA A 13 -14.38 12.91 3.43
C ALA A 13 -13.96 14.38 3.32
N ARG A 14 -13.50 14.96 4.43
CA ARG A 14 -13.02 16.35 4.52
C ARG A 14 -11.52 16.44 4.18
N PRO A 15 -10.99 17.63 3.84
CA PRO A 15 -9.54 17.82 3.70
C PRO A 15 -8.77 17.26 4.91
N GLY A 16 -7.73 16.47 4.63
CA GLY A 16 -6.92 15.75 5.62
C GLY A 16 -7.46 14.36 6.01
N GLU A 17 -8.70 14.02 5.66
CA GLU A 17 -9.26 12.69 5.89
C GLU A 17 -8.94 11.74 4.74
N THR A 18 -8.71 10.47 5.10
CA THR A 18 -8.53 9.37 4.14
C THR A 18 -9.84 8.64 3.94
N GLY A 19 -10.14 8.28 2.69
CA GLY A 19 -11.26 7.41 2.40
C GLY A 19 -11.20 6.77 1.02
N GLU A 20 -12.25 6.04 0.67
CA GLU A 20 -12.34 5.29 -0.58
C GLU A 20 -12.72 6.22 -1.74
N VAL A 21 -11.99 6.15 -2.83
CA VAL A 21 -12.27 6.90 -4.04
C VAL A 21 -13.47 6.29 -4.77
N VAL A 22 -14.47 7.13 -5.00
CA VAL A 22 -15.70 6.80 -5.70
C VAL A 22 -15.83 7.70 -6.92
N ILE A 23 -16.04 7.10 -8.09
CA ILE A 23 -16.12 7.82 -9.36
C ILE A 23 -17.54 7.81 -9.95
N MET A 24 -17.88 8.92 -10.60
CA MET A 24 -19.06 9.05 -11.43
C MET A 24 -18.69 9.83 -12.69
N PRO A 25 -18.31 9.15 -13.78
CA PRO A 25 -18.06 9.80 -15.06
C PRO A 25 -19.37 10.41 -15.58
N LEU A 26 -19.35 11.72 -15.86
CA LEU A 26 -20.52 12.46 -16.36
C LEU A 26 -20.70 12.34 -17.88
N ARG A 27 -19.72 11.75 -18.58
CA ARG A 27 -19.69 11.64 -20.04
C ARG A 27 -19.24 10.26 -20.50
N ASN A 28 -19.90 9.23 -19.97
CA ASN A 28 -19.76 7.84 -20.43
C ASN A 28 -21.15 7.25 -20.70
N TRP A 29 -21.59 7.36 -21.96
CA TRP A 29 -22.95 6.96 -22.37
C TRP A 29 -23.07 5.46 -22.70
N ALA A 30 -21.97 4.83 -23.11
CA ALA A 30 -21.95 3.41 -23.46
C ALA A 30 -22.03 2.51 -22.22
N MET A 31 -21.32 2.90 -21.14
CA MET A 31 -21.25 2.14 -19.89
C MET A 31 -21.32 3.09 -18.68
N PRO A 32 -22.50 3.65 -18.34
CA PRO A 32 -22.62 4.59 -17.24
C PRO A 32 -22.20 3.94 -15.91
N LEU A 33 -21.26 4.56 -15.21
CA LEU A 33 -20.80 4.15 -13.89
C LEU A 33 -21.35 5.11 -12.84
N LEU A 34 -22.17 4.61 -11.93
CA LEU A 34 -22.82 5.40 -10.88
C LEU A 34 -22.22 5.06 -9.53
N ARG A 35 -21.62 6.07 -8.87
CA ARG A 35 -20.96 5.93 -7.56
C ARG A 35 -20.07 4.68 -7.49
N TYR A 36 -19.27 4.48 -8.53
CA TYR A 36 -18.43 3.29 -8.66
C TYR A 36 -17.22 3.39 -7.75
N ALA A 37 -17.17 2.50 -6.77
CA ALA A 37 -16.05 2.36 -5.86
C ALA A 37 -14.90 1.62 -6.57
N ILE A 38 -13.80 2.31 -6.82
CA ILE A 38 -12.67 1.72 -7.56
C ILE A 38 -11.79 0.83 -6.66
N GLY A 39 -12.06 0.81 -5.35
CA GLY A 39 -11.27 0.09 -4.35
C GLY A 39 -9.92 0.73 -4.05
N ASP A 40 -9.75 2.00 -4.39
CA ASP A 40 -8.55 2.79 -4.11
C ASP A 40 -8.85 3.74 -2.95
N PHE A 41 -7.87 4.01 -2.10
CA PHE A 41 -7.98 4.94 -0.98
C PHE A 41 -7.05 6.12 -1.17
N ALA A 42 -7.53 7.31 -0.81
CA ALA A 42 -6.77 8.55 -0.94
C ALA A 42 -7.13 9.53 0.18
N GLU A 43 -6.17 10.39 0.50
CA GLU A 43 -6.33 11.54 1.40
C GLU A 43 -6.84 12.74 0.60
N VAL A 44 -7.92 13.37 1.08
CA VAL A 44 -8.46 14.59 0.47
C VAL A 44 -7.53 15.76 0.76
N GLY A 45 -7.19 16.51 -0.28
CA GLY A 45 -6.35 17.70 -0.21
C GLY A 45 -7.05 18.96 -0.67
N GLU A 46 -6.34 20.07 -0.54
CA GLU A 46 -6.73 21.38 -1.06
C GLU A 46 -5.82 21.75 -2.24
N CYS A 47 -6.38 22.38 -3.29
CA CYS A 47 -5.59 22.92 -4.40
C CYS A 47 -5.39 24.43 -4.24
N SER A 48 -4.13 24.88 -4.20
CA SER A 48 -3.77 26.30 -4.27
C SER A 48 -3.82 26.88 -5.70
N CYS A 49 -4.10 26.03 -6.70
CA CYS A 49 -4.08 26.37 -8.13
C CYS A 49 -5.24 27.27 -8.61
N GLY A 50 -6.18 27.64 -7.73
CA GLY A 50 -7.29 28.55 -8.05
C GLY A 50 -8.48 27.93 -8.79
N HIS A 51 -8.43 26.64 -9.18
CA HIS A 51 -9.51 25.98 -9.94
C HIS A 51 -10.73 25.58 -9.10
N GLY A 52 -10.69 25.68 -7.76
CA GLY A 52 -11.83 25.41 -6.87
C GLY A 52 -12.31 23.95 -6.82
N LEU A 53 -11.66 23.04 -7.54
CA LEU A 53 -11.97 21.60 -7.51
C LEU A 53 -11.26 20.92 -6.33
N PRO A 54 -11.86 19.87 -5.72
CA PRO A 54 -11.18 19.05 -4.73
C PRO A 54 -9.90 18.42 -5.28
N ALA A 55 -8.86 18.35 -4.45
CA ALA A 55 -7.61 17.69 -4.80
C ALA A 55 -7.44 16.40 -4.01
N LEU A 56 -6.61 15.49 -4.54
CA LEU A 56 -6.08 14.38 -3.76
C LEU A 56 -4.68 14.76 -3.29
N ARG A 57 -4.45 14.68 -1.98
CA ARG A 57 -3.15 15.01 -1.38
C ARG A 57 -2.18 13.83 -1.50
N ARG A 58 -2.65 12.62 -1.22
CA ARG A 58 -1.84 11.39 -1.28
C ARG A 58 -2.73 10.21 -1.63
N ILE A 59 -2.22 9.30 -2.47
CA ILE A 59 -2.86 8.02 -2.77
C ILE A 59 -2.31 6.99 -1.78
N MET A 60 -3.18 6.30 -1.05
CA MET A 60 -2.78 5.30 -0.06
C MET A 60 -2.50 3.94 -0.69
N GLY A 61 -3.25 3.57 -1.73
CA GLY A 61 -3.19 2.27 -2.37
C GLY A 61 -4.58 1.68 -2.60
N ARG A 62 -4.65 0.36 -2.84
CA ARG A 62 -5.91 -0.38 -3.03
C ARG A 62 -6.20 -1.28 -1.83
N THR A 63 -7.47 -1.53 -1.53
CA THR A 63 -7.92 -2.40 -0.42
C THR A 63 -7.27 -3.79 -0.43
N ARG A 64 -7.09 -4.36 -1.62
CA ARG A 64 -6.48 -5.68 -1.85
C ARG A 64 -4.97 -5.74 -1.63
N SER A 65 -4.35 -4.65 -1.21
CA SER A 65 -2.93 -4.58 -0.86
C SER A 65 -2.77 -4.07 0.58
N MET A 66 -3.68 -4.45 1.48
CA MET A 66 -3.55 -4.14 2.90
C MET A 66 -2.94 -5.31 3.65
N VAL A 67 -2.04 -5.00 4.58
CA VAL A 67 -1.53 -5.95 5.57
C VAL A 67 -2.56 -6.05 6.67
N ARG A 68 -3.08 -7.26 6.93
CA ARG A 68 -4.00 -7.53 8.03
C ARG A 68 -3.23 -8.05 9.23
N LEU A 69 -3.33 -7.35 10.34
CA LEU A 69 -2.71 -7.75 11.60
C LEU A 69 -3.53 -8.86 12.29
N PRO A 70 -2.90 -9.67 13.16
CA PRO A 70 -3.61 -10.66 13.99
C PRO A 70 -4.71 -10.05 14.88
N ASN A 71 -4.58 -8.77 15.27
CA ASN A 71 -5.57 -8.06 16.07
C ASN A 71 -6.78 -7.54 15.25
N GLY A 72 -6.77 -7.74 13.92
CA GLY A 72 -7.82 -7.29 13.02
C GLY A 72 -7.60 -5.92 12.38
N ASP A 73 -6.57 -5.18 12.78
CA ASP A 73 -6.24 -3.89 12.14
C ASP A 73 -5.72 -4.09 10.72
N GLU A 74 -5.97 -3.12 9.86
CA GLU A 74 -5.55 -3.14 8.46
C GLU A 74 -4.67 -1.93 8.15
N PHE A 75 -3.54 -2.19 7.50
CA PHE A 75 -2.57 -1.17 7.12
C PHE A 75 -2.36 -1.16 5.61
N TYR A 76 -2.36 0.03 5.00
CA TYR A 76 -1.99 0.15 3.59
C TYR A 76 -0.52 -0.24 3.40
N ALA A 77 -0.28 -1.25 2.56
CA ALA A 77 1.07 -1.71 2.21
C ALA A 77 1.76 -0.74 1.24
N SER A 78 2.00 0.51 1.67
CA SER A 78 2.90 1.41 0.97
C SER A 78 4.30 1.20 1.53
N PHE A 79 5.02 0.24 0.96
CA PHE A 79 6.34 -0.16 1.42
C PHE A 79 7.49 0.64 0.80
N GLN A 80 7.22 1.49 -0.19
CA GLN A 80 8.26 2.28 -0.86
C GLN A 80 9.07 3.13 0.12
N ASP A 81 8.42 3.69 1.14
CA ASP A 81 9.09 4.47 2.18
C ASP A 81 10.08 3.62 3.00
N LEU A 82 9.91 2.28 3.11
CA LEU A 82 10.83 1.40 3.85
C LEU A 82 12.22 1.34 3.21
N LEU A 83 12.30 1.57 1.90
CA LEU A 83 13.55 1.57 1.18
C LEU A 83 14.28 2.92 1.22
N THR A 84 13.73 3.92 1.90
CA THR A 84 14.38 5.23 2.03
C THR A 84 15.72 5.07 2.74
N GLY A 85 16.81 5.32 2.01
CA GLY A 85 18.18 5.13 2.52
C GLY A 85 18.80 3.76 2.22
N PHE A 86 18.19 2.95 1.36
CA PHE A 86 18.71 1.67 0.88
C PHE A 86 18.85 1.65 -0.66
N ASP A 87 19.67 2.55 -1.20
CA ASP A 87 19.80 2.79 -2.65
C ASP A 87 20.24 1.56 -3.46
N MET A 88 20.84 0.56 -2.81
CA MET A 88 21.29 -0.66 -3.47
C MET A 88 20.18 -1.70 -3.70
N ILE A 89 19.04 -1.58 -3.01
CA ILE A 89 17.90 -2.48 -3.19
C ILE A 89 17.18 -2.06 -4.48
N ARG A 90 17.30 -2.89 -5.52
CA ARG A 90 16.69 -2.63 -6.83
C ARG A 90 15.22 -2.98 -6.86
N GLN A 91 14.85 -4.05 -6.14
CA GLN A 91 13.50 -4.57 -6.10
C GLN A 91 13.29 -5.28 -4.77
N PHE A 92 12.07 -5.26 -4.26
CA PHE A 92 11.71 -5.95 -3.04
C PHE A 92 10.28 -6.49 -3.13
N GLN A 93 9.99 -7.52 -2.34
CA GLN A 93 8.64 -8.01 -2.13
C GLN A 93 8.50 -8.50 -0.70
N VAL A 94 7.43 -8.06 -0.03
CA VAL A 94 7.05 -8.52 1.30
C VAL A 94 6.06 -9.66 1.14
N VAL A 95 6.39 -10.84 1.63
CA VAL A 95 5.55 -12.03 1.61
C VAL A 95 5.16 -12.38 3.03
N ARG A 96 3.86 -12.49 3.30
CA ARG A 96 3.33 -12.97 4.57
C ARG A 96 2.89 -14.42 4.40
N ARG A 97 3.66 -15.36 4.96
CA ARG A 97 3.33 -16.79 4.94
C ARG A 97 2.66 -17.24 6.23
N GLU A 98 2.94 -16.55 7.32
CA GLU A 98 2.46 -16.87 8.66
C GLU A 98 1.83 -15.64 9.32
N ALA A 99 0.97 -15.86 10.30
CA ALA A 99 0.20 -14.78 10.90
C ALA A 99 1.07 -13.70 11.55
N GLU A 100 2.22 -14.09 12.12
CA GLU A 100 3.13 -13.24 12.89
C GLU A 100 4.52 -13.06 12.24
N ALA A 101 4.71 -13.48 10.98
CA ALA A 101 5.99 -13.35 10.29
C ALA A 101 5.88 -12.78 8.87
N LEU A 102 6.87 -11.97 8.49
CA LEU A 102 7.03 -11.37 7.18
C LEU A 102 8.39 -11.76 6.60
N GLU A 103 8.39 -12.26 5.37
CA GLU A 103 9.59 -12.50 4.57
C GLU A 103 9.80 -11.31 3.62
N MET A 104 10.95 -10.65 3.69
CA MET A 104 11.35 -9.61 2.74
C MET A 104 12.30 -10.20 1.71
N LYS A 105 11.79 -10.43 0.50
CA LYS A 105 12.59 -10.78 -0.67
C LYS A 105 13.26 -9.54 -1.22
N LEU A 106 14.58 -9.56 -1.40
CA LEU A 106 15.38 -8.43 -1.85
C LEU A 106 16.21 -8.80 -3.08
N VAL A 107 16.17 -7.93 -4.09
CA VAL A 107 17.10 -7.94 -5.22
C VAL A 107 18.12 -6.84 -4.98
N ALA A 108 19.33 -7.24 -4.57
CA ALA A 108 20.42 -6.32 -4.25
C ALA A 108 21.76 -6.92 -4.72
N PRO A 109 22.76 -6.09 -5.05
CA PRO A 109 24.07 -6.56 -5.51
C PRO A 109 24.89 -7.24 -4.40
N ARG A 110 24.50 -7.04 -3.14
CA ARG A 110 25.09 -7.66 -1.95
C ARG A 110 24.02 -7.81 -0.87
N GLU A 111 24.30 -8.67 0.10
CA GLU A 111 23.50 -8.73 1.33
C GLU A 111 23.64 -7.42 2.13
N LEU A 112 22.59 -7.11 2.89
CA LEU A 112 22.59 -6.00 3.85
C LEU A 112 23.64 -6.27 4.92
N ALA A 113 24.41 -5.25 5.28
CA ALA A 113 25.26 -5.29 6.46
C ALA A 113 24.38 -5.40 7.72
N ALA A 114 24.93 -5.90 8.81
CA ALA A 114 24.19 -6.09 10.06
C ALA A 114 23.50 -4.79 10.54
N GLU A 115 24.15 -3.64 10.35
CA GLU A 115 23.64 -2.32 10.69
C GLU A 115 22.45 -1.89 9.81
N GLU A 116 22.52 -2.20 8.52
CA GLU A 116 21.46 -1.94 7.54
C GLU A 116 20.24 -2.82 7.82
N ALA A 117 20.49 -4.11 8.07
CA ALA A 117 19.46 -5.08 8.42
C ALA A 117 18.78 -4.76 9.75
N ALA A 118 19.49 -4.17 10.72
CA ALA A 118 18.92 -3.78 12.01
C ALA A 118 17.94 -2.60 11.93
N ARG A 119 18.10 -1.71 10.93
CA ARG A 119 17.21 -0.54 10.73
C ARG A 119 15.83 -0.92 10.17
N LEU A 120 15.75 -1.97 9.35
CA LEU A 120 14.49 -2.37 8.72
C LEU A 120 13.41 -2.85 9.70
N PRO A 121 13.72 -3.67 10.73
CA PRO A 121 12.78 -4.03 11.79
C PRO A 121 12.25 -2.83 12.58
N GLU A 122 13.08 -1.81 12.83
CA GLU A 122 12.66 -0.60 13.56
C GLU A 122 11.61 0.18 12.76
N VAL A 123 11.89 0.45 11.48
CA VAL A 123 10.95 1.14 10.58
C VAL A 123 9.65 0.35 10.44
N GLN A 124 9.73 -0.98 10.37
CA GLN A 124 8.54 -1.84 10.33
C GLN A 124 7.72 -1.79 11.61
N ARG A 125 8.36 -1.83 12.79
CA ARG A 125 7.66 -1.69 14.08
C ARG A 125 6.93 -0.37 14.18
N GLU A 126 7.53 0.73 13.75
CA GLU A 126 6.88 2.05 13.74
C GLU A 126 5.67 2.08 12.79
N ARG A 127 5.81 1.46 11.62
CA ARG A 127 4.77 1.45 10.57
C ARG A 127 3.57 0.57 10.96
N PHE A 128 3.83 -0.67 11.33
CA PHE A 128 2.79 -1.66 11.59
C PHE A 128 2.26 -1.60 13.02
N ARG A 129 2.98 -0.95 13.94
CA ARG A 129 2.68 -0.94 15.37
C ARG A 129 2.51 -2.36 15.95
N HIS A 130 3.06 -3.35 15.27
CA HIS A 130 3.01 -4.77 15.60
C HIS A 130 4.38 -5.41 15.37
N PRO A 131 4.87 -6.25 16.29
CA PRO A 131 6.23 -6.81 16.23
C PRO A 131 6.27 -8.08 15.38
N PHE A 132 6.05 -7.97 14.07
CA PHE A 132 6.25 -9.09 13.16
C PHE A 132 7.68 -9.63 13.24
N ALA A 133 7.85 -10.95 13.20
CA ALA A 133 9.15 -11.56 12.94
C ALA A 133 9.52 -11.32 11.47
N VAL A 134 10.66 -10.67 11.22
CA VAL A 134 11.10 -10.31 9.85
C VAL A 134 12.30 -11.16 9.48
N SER A 135 12.23 -11.81 8.33
CA SER A 135 13.36 -12.48 7.69
C SER A 135 13.68 -11.85 6.34
N PHE A 136 14.92 -12.00 5.88
CA PHE A 136 15.38 -11.50 4.58
C PHE A 136 15.79 -12.67 3.70
N SER A 137 15.37 -12.64 2.44
CA SER A 137 15.82 -13.57 1.41
C SER A 137 16.33 -12.78 0.21
N TYR A 138 17.49 -13.19 -0.33
CA TYR A 138 18.12 -12.53 -1.46
C TYR A 138 17.90 -13.34 -2.72
N VAL A 139 17.37 -12.71 -3.75
CA VAL A 139 17.02 -13.35 -5.02
C VAL A 139 17.54 -12.53 -6.20
N ASP A 140 17.83 -13.20 -7.31
CA ASP A 140 18.31 -12.53 -8.53
C ASP A 140 17.21 -11.71 -9.22
N ASP A 141 15.96 -12.19 -9.14
CA ASP A 141 14.78 -11.53 -9.70
C ASP A 141 13.52 -11.91 -8.91
N ILE A 142 12.51 -11.04 -8.93
CA ILE A 142 11.18 -11.32 -8.35
C ILE A 142 10.15 -11.30 -9.48
N ALA A 143 9.59 -12.48 -9.75
CA ALA A 143 8.61 -12.67 -10.80
C ALA A 143 7.35 -11.80 -10.59
N ARG A 144 6.81 -11.31 -11.71
CA ARG A 144 5.51 -10.63 -11.76
C ARG A 144 4.38 -11.66 -11.69
N SER A 145 3.18 -11.22 -11.33
CA SER A 145 1.99 -12.08 -11.42
C SER A 145 1.68 -12.47 -12.87
N GLU A 146 0.81 -13.45 -13.08
CA GLU A 146 0.39 -13.89 -14.43
C GLU A 146 -0.12 -12.74 -15.30
N GLY A 147 -0.72 -11.70 -14.69
CA GLY A 147 -1.17 -10.48 -15.38
C GLY A 147 -0.07 -9.44 -15.64
N GLY A 148 1.20 -9.76 -15.38
CA GLY A 148 2.36 -8.87 -15.54
C GLY A 148 2.48 -7.76 -14.49
N LYS A 149 1.58 -7.72 -13.50
CA LYS A 149 1.62 -6.74 -12.42
C LYS A 149 2.68 -7.14 -11.38
N PHE A 150 3.51 -6.18 -10.99
CA PHE A 150 4.39 -6.37 -9.84
C PHE A 150 3.63 -6.11 -8.53
N GLU A 151 3.81 -6.99 -7.56
CA GLU A 151 3.14 -6.94 -6.26
C GLU A 151 4.21 -6.79 -5.17
N ASP A 152 4.32 -5.60 -4.61
CA ASP A 152 5.24 -5.30 -3.50
C ASP A 152 4.87 -6.06 -2.23
N TYR A 153 3.60 -6.49 -2.11
CA TYR A 153 3.07 -7.25 -1.00
C TYR A 153 2.27 -8.46 -1.49
N ARG A 154 2.49 -9.61 -0.85
CA ARG A 154 1.68 -10.82 -1.03
C ARG A 154 1.31 -11.40 0.33
N ASP A 155 0.02 -11.66 0.52
CA ASP A 155 -0.46 -12.47 1.63
C ASP A 155 -0.75 -13.89 1.12
N GLU A 156 0.00 -14.85 1.65
CA GLU A 156 -0.09 -16.27 1.32
C GLU A 156 -0.67 -17.08 2.50
N THR A 157 -1.12 -16.44 3.59
CA THR A 157 -1.63 -17.14 4.79
C THR A 157 -2.90 -17.97 4.54
N ASP A 158 -3.66 -17.66 3.49
CA ASP A 158 -4.91 -18.34 3.13
C ASP A 158 -4.71 -19.52 2.16
N SER A 159 -3.45 -19.93 1.90
CA SER A 159 -3.12 -21.02 0.97
C SER A 159 -3.04 -22.41 1.62
N ALA A 160 -3.64 -22.59 2.81
CA ALA A 160 -3.67 -23.84 3.57
C ALA A 160 -5.06 -24.50 3.58
#